data_AF-A0A1W0AVU9-F1
#
_entry.id   AF-A0A1W0AVU9-F1
#
_cell.length_a   1.000
_cell.length_b   1.000
_cell.length_c   1.000
_cell.angle_alpha   90.00
_cell.angle_beta   90.00
_cell.angle_gamma   90.00
#
_symmetry.space_group_name_H-M   'P 1'
#
loop_
_entity.id
_entity.type
_entity.pdbx_description
1 polymer ?
#
loop_
_entity_poly.entity_id
_entity_poly.type
_entity_poly.pdbx_seq_one_letter_code
_entity_poly.pdbx_strand_id
1 'polypeptide(L)' 'MMANVGDRLHVHGHIVGQSDQEGEIVEVRGPDGSPPYMVRFEDGHESLVFPGPDATIERFTSA' A
#
# COMPACT_ATOMS: atom_id res chain seq x y z
N MET A 1 -6.65 8.58 -4.44
CA MET A 1 -5.36 8.13 -3.88
C MET A 1 -4.44 7.80 -5.05
N MET A 2 -3.16 8.18 -5.01
CA MET A 2 -2.17 7.90 -6.06
C MET A 2 -0.82 7.54 -5.42
N ALA A 3 -0.11 6.56 -5.98
CA ALA A 3 1.17 6.05 -5.49
C ALA A 3 2.18 5.84 -6.61
N ASN A 4 3.45 5.70 -6.24
CA ASN A 4 4.53 5.21 -7.10
C ASN A 4 5.12 3.92 -6.54
N VAL A 5 5.84 3.18 -7.39
CA VAL A 5 6.65 2.04 -6.95
C VAL A 5 7.72 2.53 -5.96
N GLY A 6 7.85 1.81 -4.84
CA GLY A 6 8.73 2.14 -3.72
C GLY A 6 8.03 2.89 -2.58
N ASP A 7 6.86 3.51 -2.82
CA ASP A 7 6.07 4.11 -1.75
C ASP A 7 5.54 3.03 -0.78
N ARG A 8 5.29 3.40 0.48
CA ARG A 8 4.75 2.48 1.49
C ARG A 8 3.25 2.69 1.67
N LEU A 9 2.48 1.61 1.56
CA LEU A 9 1.04 1.61 1.82
C LEU A 9 0.78 1.20 3.27
N HIS A 10 0.00 2.00 3.98
CA HIS A 10 -0.49 1.71 5.33
C HIS A 10 -2.01 1.56 5.26
N VAL A 11 -2.52 0.41 5.69
CA VAL A 11 -3.96 0.15 5.75
C VAL A 11 -4.35 -0.04 7.21
N HIS A 12 -5.04 0.96 7.76
CA HIS A 12 -5.49 0.94 9.14
C HIS A 12 -6.71 0.02 9.30
N GLY A 13 -6.59 -1.01 10.13
CA GLY A 13 -7.70 -1.91 10.44
C GLY A 13 -8.77 -1.19 11.29
N HIS A 14 -10.04 -1.24 10.86
CA HIS A 14 -11.14 -0.61 11.62
C HIS A 14 -11.60 -1.41 12.84
N ILE A 15 -11.20 -2.68 12.94
CA ILE A 15 -11.66 -3.61 13.96
C ILE A 15 -10.51 -3.90 14.92
N VAL A 16 -10.80 -3.81 16.23
CA VAL A 16 -9.86 -4.21 17.28
C VAL A 16 -9.40 -5.65 17.05
N GLY A 17 -8.09 -5.84 16.84
CA GLY A 17 -7.47 -7.14 16.57
C GLY A 17 -7.12 -7.41 15.10
N GLN A 18 -7.51 -6.53 14.17
CA GLN A 18 -6.98 -6.54 12.81
C GLN A 18 -5.67 -5.75 12.79
N SER A 19 -4.55 -6.43 12.58
CA SER A 19 -3.24 -5.77 12.47
C SER A 19 -3.26 -4.78 11.31
N ASP A 20 -2.75 -3.57 11.55
CA ASP A 20 -2.35 -2.66 10.49
C ASP A 20 -1.51 -3.42 9.45
N GLN A 21 -1.90 -3.29 8.19
CA GLN A 21 -1.15 -3.89 7.09
C GLN A 21 -0.28 -2.81 6.47
N GLU A 22 1.03 -2.97 6.62
CA GLU A 22 2.02 -2.09 6.04
C GLU A 22 2.88 -2.85 5.04
N GLY A 23 3.08 -2.28 3.85
CA GLY A 23 3.90 -2.90 2.84
C GLY A 23 4.38 -1.93 1.76
N GLU A 24 5.43 -2.32 1.06
CA GLU A 24 6.00 -1.57 -0.05
C GLU A 24 5.20 -1.80 -1.33
N ILE A 25 4.84 -0.73 -2.03
CA ILE A 25 4.21 -0.81 -3.35
C ILE A 25 5.30 -1.20 -4.35
N VAL A 26 5.24 -2.44 -4.83
CA VAL A 26 6.19 -2.98 -5.81
C VAL A 26 5.69 -2.81 -7.25
N GLU A 27 4.39 -2.60 -7.44
CA GLU A 27 3.79 -2.34 -8.76
C GLU A 27 2.53 -1.48 -8.62
N VAL A 28 2.35 -0.52 -9.53
CA VAL A 28 1.10 0.27 -9.64
C VAL A 28 0.38 -0.12 -10.93
N ARG A 29 -0.84 -0.66 -10.81
CA ARG A 29 -1.59 -1.22 -11.94
C ARG A 29 -2.74 -0.36 -12.43
N GLY A 30 -3.19 0.61 -11.64
CA GLY A 30 -4.18 1.57 -12.11
C GLY A 30 -3.56 2.68 -12.97
N PRO A 31 -4.37 3.31 -13.83
CA PRO A 31 -3.91 4.43 -14.65
C PRO A 31 -3.42 5.58 -13.77
N ASP A 32 -2.39 6.29 -14.24
CA ASP A 32 -1.87 7.52 -13.61
C ASP A 32 -1.50 7.37 -12.12
N GLY A 33 -1.06 6.17 -11.71
CA GLY A 33 -0.65 5.91 -10.33
C GLY A 33 -1.81 5.55 -9.40
N SER A 34 -3.01 5.29 -9.94
CA SER A 34 -4.19 4.89 -9.14
C SER A 34 -4.16 3.40 -8.77
N PRO A 35 -4.96 2.96 -7.78
CA PRO A 35 -5.06 1.54 -7.44
C PRO A 35 -5.69 0.70 -8.57
N PRO A 36 -5.52 -0.63 -8.57
CA PRO A 36 -4.90 -1.42 -7.49
C PRO A 36 -3.37 -1.38 -7.48
N TYR A 37 -2.80 -1.70 -6.31
CA TYR A 37 -1.35 -1.77 -6.10
C TYR A 37 -0.94 -3.20 -5.78
N MET A 38 0.17 -3.67 -6.34
CA MET A 38 0.84 -4.86 -5.82
C MET A 38 1.70 -4.42 -4.66
N VAL A 39 1.48 -5.00 -3.49
CA VAL A 39 2.14 -4.62 -2.24
C VAL A 39 2.88 -5.83 -1.70
N ARG A 40 4.16 -5.64 -1.35
CA ARG A 40 4.99 -6.62 -0.65
C ARG A 40 5.00 -6.30 0.84
N PHE A 41 4.54 -7.23 1.64
CA PHE A 41 4.52 -7.14 3.10
C PHE A 41 5.85 -7.63 3.71
N GLU A 42 6.06 -7.34 4.99
CA GLU A 42 7.30 -7.70 5.70
C GLU A 42 7.53 -9.22 5.82
N ASP A 43 6.47 -10.02 5.76
CA ASP A 43 6.56 -11.49 5.71
C ASP A 43 7.02 -12.02 4.34
N GLY A 44 7.24 -11.12 3.37
CA GLY A 44 7.66 -11.41 2.00
C GLY A 44 6.51 -11.81 1.08
N HIS A 45 5.26 -11.87 1.57
CA HIS A 45 4.12 -12.11 0.72
C HIS A 45 3.75 -10.87 -0.09
N GLU A 46 3.35 -11.11 -1.34
CA GLU A 46 2.85 -10.07 -2.24
C GLU A 46 1.35 -10.25 -2.45
N SER A 47 0.59 -9.17 -2.34
CA SER A 47 -0.86 -9.19 -2.59
C SER A 47 -1.31 -7.96 -3.36
N LEU A 48 -2.38 -8.15 -4.14
CA LEU A 48 -3.04 -7.06 -4.84
C LEU A 48 -3.97 -6.34 -3.87
N VAL A 49 -3.65 -5.09 -3.55
CA VAL A 49 -4.38 -4.28 -2.58
C VAL A 49 -5.25 -3.25 -3.30
N PHE A 50 -6.51 -3.19 -2.87
CA PHE A 50 -7.50 -2.18 -3.24
C PHE A 50 -7.74 -1.30 -2.01
N PRO A 51 -6.94 -0.22 -1.83
CA PRO A 51 -7.00 0.60 -0.62
C PRO A 51 -8.35 1.29 -0.47
N GLY A 52 -8.90 1.21 0.74
CA GLY A 52 -10.07 1.94 1.16
C GLY A 52 -9.76 3.40 1.52
N PRO A 53 -10.77 4.15 1.99
CA PRO A 53 -10.60 5.56 2.38
C PRO A 53 -9.61 5.76 3.54
N ASP A 54 -9.42 4.75 4.38
CA ASP A 54 -8.57 4.77 5.57
C ASP A 54 -7.14 4.26 5.31
N ALA A 55 -6.80 4.01 4.05
CA ALA A 55 -5.42 3.75 3.66
C ALA A 55 -4.66 5.07 3.51
N THR A 56 -3.38 5.06 3.85
CA THR A 56 -2.46 6.17 3.63
C THR A 56 -1.22 5.69 2.88
N ILE A 57 -0.59 6.61 2.13
CA ILE A 57 0.64 6.35 1.40
C ILE A 57 1.73 7.22 1.99
N GLU A 58 2.79 6.58 2.47
CA GLU A 58 4.05 7.23 2.80
C GLU A 58 4.94 7.24 1.55
N ARG A 59 5.32 8.43 1.09
CA ARG A 59 6.16 8.55 -0.10
C ARG A 59 7.61 8.25 0.23
N PHE A 60 8.24 7.39 -0.56
CA PHE A 60 9.66 7.16 -0.41
C PHE A 60 10.44 8.37 -0.93
N THR A 61 11.03 9.13 -0.01
CA THR A 61 11.93 10.23 -0.36
C THR A 61 13.35 9.66 -0.43
N SER A 62 13.90 9.54 -1.65
CA SER A 62 15.34 9.36 -1.80
C SER A 62 16.02 10.70 -1.49
N ALA A 63 16.89 10.70 -0.48
CA ALA A 63 17.70 11.86 -0.10
C ALA A 63 18.91 12.03 -1.04
#